data_AF-A0A0F8F9B3-F1
#
_entry.id   AF-A0A0F8F9B3-F1
#
_cell.length_a   1.000
_cell.length_b   1.000
_cell.length_c   1.000
_cell.angle_alpha   90.00
_cell.angle_beta   90.00
_cell.angle_gamma   90.00
#
_symmetry.space_group_name_H-M   'P 1'
#
loop_
_entity.id
_entity.type
_entity.pdbx_description
1 polymer ?
#
loop_
_entity_poly.entity_id
_entity_poly.type
_entity_poly.pdbx_seq_one_letter_code
_entity_poly.pdbx_strand_id
1 'polypeptide(L)'
;MAQCNAFAGFDYLEGVRLSLFTNDELKAIHYATMEVLMNPGIQVSDAEARKIFKENGCEVDEKTQIVKIPEYLVRRALQLAPSRFVLWGRDKKYNTVQESGGKVHWTCFGTGVKMCRYKDGKYVTVDSVEQDIADIAKLCDWAENIDYYSLPVSARDWAGKGAQDVHETFTPLTNTAKHFHHIDPVGENVEYYWDIAKAYYGGNEEEARKKPIFSMLLCPTSPLELSVNACQVIIKGARLGIPVNVLSMAMSGGSAPVYLAGTLVTHNAEVLSGITLAQLTVPGTKVWYGSSTTTFDLKKGTAPVGSPELGLISASVAKLAQFYGLPAFVAGT
;
A
#
# COMPACT_ATOMS: atom_id res chain seq x y z
N MET A 1 23.18 9.83 31.15
CA MET A 1 24.31 10.00 30.23
C MET A 1 23.80 9.72 28.83
N ALA A 2 23.60 10.76 28.02
CA ALA A 2 23.23 10.60 26.62
C ALA A 2 24.45 10.05 25.88
N GLN A 3 24.39 8.80 25.42
CA GLN A 3 25.34 8.32 24.42
C GLN A 3 25.05 9.12 23.14
N CYS A 4 25.97 10.02 22.79
CA CYS A 4 26.04 10.55 21.43
C CYS A 4 26.11 9.35 20.48
N ASN A 5 25.05 9.12 19.69
CA ASN A 5 25.12 8.25 18.54
C ASN A 5 26.16 8.85 17.59
N ALA A 6 27.40 8.35 17.65
CA ALA A 6 28.54 8.82 16.87
C ALA A 6 28.42 8.57 15.35
N PHE A 7 27.24 8.14 14.87
CA PHE A 7 27.01 7.63 13.52
C PHE A 7 25.73 8.18 12.85
N ALA A 8 25.17 9.29 13.31
CA ALA A 8 24.06 9.92 12.59
C ALA A 8 24.53 10.42 11.21
N GLY A 9 23.95 9.89 10.14
CA GLY A 9 24.19 10.33 8.75
C GLY A 9 25.24 9.56 7.95
N PHE A 10 25.73 8.41 8.44
CA PHE A 10 26.60 7.54 7.64
C PHE A 10 25.77 6.59 6.76
N ASP A 11 26.03 6.59 5.44
CA ASP A 11 25.50 5.61 4.48
C ASP A 11 26.49 4.43 4.38
N TYR A 12 26.31 3.42 5.23
CA TYR A 12 27.11 2.19 5.19
C TYR A 12 26.49 1.19 4.22
N LEU A 13 27.23 0.79 3.20
CA LEU A 13 26.87 -0.36 2.39
C LEU A 13 27.36 -1.66 3.06
N GLU A 14 26.50 -2.30 3.84
CA GLU A 14 26.73 -3.67 4.31
C GLU A 14 26.28 -4.67 3.24
N GLY A 15 27.14 -4.90 2.24
CA GLY A 15 26.93 -5.90 1.19
C GLY A 15 26.91 -5.33 -0.22
N VAL A 16 25.92 -5.72 -1.02
CA VAL A 16 25.81 -5.32 -2.44
C VAL A 16 24.61 -4.40 -2.62
N ARG A 17 24.82 -3.27 -3.31
CA ARG A 17 23.76 -2.35 -3.72
C ARG A 17 23.47 -2.53 -5.19
N LEU A 18 22.24 -2.89 -5.52
CA LEU A 18 21.74 -2.78 -6.89
C LEU A 18 21.36 -1.31 -7.16
N SER A 19 22.06 -0.67 -8.09
CA SER A 19 21.72 0.68 -8.56
C SER A 19 21.20 0.59 -9.99
N LEU A 20 19.87 0.61 -10.14
CA LEU A 20 19.21 0.53 -11.45
C LEU A 20 19.16 1.86 -12.19
N PHE A 21 19.31 2.98 -11.47
CA PHE A 21 19.18 4.32 -12.03
C PHE A 21 20.28 5.24 -11.53
N THR A 22 20.65 6.17 -12.40
CA THR A 22 21.25 7.46 -12.05
C THR A 22 20.18 8.41 -11.51
N ASN A 23 20.63 9.51 -10.88
CA ASN A 23 19.71 10.55 -10.41
C ASN A 23 18.94 11.23 -11.55
N ASP A 24 19.54 11.34 -12.73
CA ASP A 24 18.88 11.99 -13.87
C ASP A 24 17.82 11.08 -14.52
N GLU A 25 18.02 9.75 -14.49
CA GLU A 25 16.97 8.81 -14.90
C GLU A 25 15.78 8.80 -13.93
N LEU A 26 16.02 8.91 -12.62
CA LEU A 26 14.95 9.08 -11.63
C LEU A 26 14.15 10.37 -11.87
N LYS A 27 14.85 11.48 -12.17
CA LYS A 27 14.20 12.74 -12.56
C LYS A 27 13.42 12.61 -13.87
N ALA A 28 13.93 11.87 -14.86
CA ALA A 28 13.24 11.66 -16.12
C ALA A 28 11.90 10.93 -15.92
N ILE A 29 11.88 9.87 -15.10
CA ILE A 29 10.63 9.21 -14.71
C ILE A 29 9.71 10.16 -13.96
N HIS A 30 10.23 10.95 -13.02
CA HIS A 30 9.45 11.94 -12.29
C HIS A 30 8.81 12.98 -13.21
N TYR A 31 9.57 13.60 -14.12
CA TYR A 31 9.05 14.61 -15.04
C TYR A 31 8.02 14.04 -16.02
N ALA A 32 8.27 12.85 -16.58
CA ALA A 32 7.28 12.15 -17.40
C ALA A 32 6.00 11.85 -16.61
N THR A 33 6.13 11.55 -15.32
CA THR A 33 4.95 11.36 -14.44
C THR A 33 4.19 12.66 -14.23
N MET A 34 4.88 13.78 -14.07
CA MET A 34 4.24 15.10 -13.92
C MET A 34 3.52 15.50 -15.21
N GLU A 35 4.11 15.19 -16.38
CA GLU A 35 3.42 15.35 -17.66
C GLU A 35 2.11 14.57 -17.68
N VAL A 36 2.12 13.27 -17.31
CA VAL A 36 0.89 12.45 -17.24
C VAL A 36 -0.14 13.02 -16.27
N LEU A 37 0.28 13.43 -15.07
CA LEU A 37 -0.63 13.98 -14.05
C LEU A 37 -1.24 15.33 -14.45
N MET A 38 -0.54 16.13 -15.27
CA MET A 38 -1.06 17.40 -15.80
C MET A 38 -1.81 17.22 -17.13
N ASN A 39 -1.44 16.20 -17.92
CA ASN A 39 -2.04 15.87 -19.20
C ASN A 39 -1.69 14.41 -19.60
N PRO A 40 -2.67 13.47 -19.60
CA PRO A 40 -4.10 13.73 -19.60
C PRO A 40 -4.70 14.05 -18.23
N GLY A 41 -4.02 13.74 -17.13
CA GLY A 41 -4.59 13.70 -15.78
C GLY A 41 -4.97 12.28 -15.37
N ILE A 42 -5.67 12.17 -14.24
CA ILE A 42 -6.11 10.89 -13.67
C ILE A 42 -7.63 10.92 -13.44
N GLN A 43 -8.32 9.82 -13.74
CA GLN A 43 -9.73 9.70 -13.40
C GLN A 43 -9.89 9.55 -11.89
N VAL A 44 -10.78 10.33 -11.29
CA VAL A 44 -11.11 10.26 -9.86
C VAL A 44 -12.61 10.06 -9.74
N SER A 45 -13.01 8.81 -9.52
CA SER A 45 -14.41 8.38 -9.60
C SER A 45 -15.23 8.86 -8.38
N ASP A 46 -14.58 9.13 -7.25
CA ASP A 46 -15.21 9.65 -6.03
C ASP A 46 -15.44 11.16 -6.03
N ALA A 47 -16.66 11.59 -5.70
CA ALA A 47 -17.05 13.00 -5.72
C ALA A 47 -16.39 13.83 -4.60
N GLU A 48 -16.18 13.24 -3.41
CA GLU A 48 -15.51 13.92 -2.31
C GLU A 48 -14.03 14.12 -2.62
N ALA A 49 -13.35 13.11 -3.18
CA ALA A 49 -11.97 13.23 -3.62
C ALA A 49 -11.80 14.32 -4.69
N ARG A 50 -12.68 14.37 -5.69
CA ARG A 50 -12.68 15.45 -6.69
C ARG A 50 -12.85 16.82 -6.06
N LYS A 51 -13.74 16.95 -5.07
CA LYS A 51 -13.92 18.19 -4.32
C LYS A 51 -12.65 18.59 -3.56
N ILE A 52 -12.00 17.66 -2.86
CA ILE A 52 -10.73 17.90 -2.15
C ILE A 52 -9.65 18.39 -3.11
N PHE A 53 -9.50 17.75 -4.27
CA PHE A 53 -8.55 18.18 -5.30
C PHE A 53 -8.86 19.59 -5.82
N LYS A 54 -10.13 19.87 -6.14
CA LYS A 54 -10.58 21.17 -6.66
C LYS A 54 -10.35 22.29 -5.65
N GLU A 55 -10.67 22.08 -4.38
CA GLU A 55 -10.46 23.06 -3.30
C GLU A 55 -8.99 23.39 -3.06
N ASN A 56 -8.08 22.50 -3.46
CA ASN A 56 -6.64 22.69 -3.37
C ASN A 56 -5.99 23.16 -4.68
N GLY A 57 -6.78 23.51 -5.70
CA GLY A 57 -6.30 24.14 -6.93
C GLY A 57 -5.98 23.19 -8.08
N CYS A 58 -6.45 21.94 -8.06
CA CYS A 58 -6.44 21.08 -9.25
C CYS A 58 -7.52 21.50 -10.23
N GLU A 59 -7.25 21.31 -11.53
CA GLU A 59 -8.29 21.38 -12.56
C GLU A 59 -9.09 20.08 -12.55
N VAL A 60 -10.42 20.19 -12.42
CA VAL A 60 -11.34 19.05 -12.33
C VAL A 60 -12.42 19.19 -13.39
N ASP A 61 -12.49 18.23 -14.30
CA ASP A 61 -13.62 18.08 -15.22
C ASP A 61 -14.63 17.10 -14.61
N GLU A 62 -15.76 17.63 -14.13
CA GLU A 62 -16.81 16.80 -13.51
C GLU A 62 -17.53 15.87 -14.50
N LYS A 63 -17.49 16.16 -15.80
CA LYS A 63 -18.13 15.33 -16.82
C LYS A 63 -17.30 14.09 -17.13
N THR A 64 -15.99 14.27 -17.29
CA THR A 64 -15.05 13.16 -17.55
C THR A 64 -14.48 12.56 -16.27
N GLN A 65 -14.71 13.20 -15.12
CA GLN A 65 -14.14 12.87 -13.81
C GLN A 65 -12.61 12.91 -13.79
N ILE A 66 -11.98 13.59 -14.76
CA ILE A 66 -10.54 13.74 -14.82
C ILE A 66 -10.08 14.89 -13.91
N VAL A 67 -9.05 14.61 -13.12
CA VAL A 67 -8.33 15.57 -12.29
C VAL A 67 -6.92 15.73 -12.84
N LYS A 68 -6.53 16.97 -13.15
CA LYS A 68 -5.14 17.30 -13.47
C LYS A 68 -4.45 17.85 -12.24
N ILE A 69 -3.38 17.18 -11.83
CA ILE A 69 -2.66 17.47 -10.59
C ILE A 69 -1.35 18.20 -10.94
N PRO A 70 -1.23 19.49 -10.61
CA PRO A 70 -0.01 20.24 -10.88
C PRO A 70 1.16 19.77 -9.99
N GLU A 71 2.38 19.81 -10.54
CA GLU A 71 3.60 19.32 -9.87
C GLU A 71 3.83 19.95 -8.49
N TYR A 72 3.50 21.23 -8.29
CA TYR A 72 3.69 21.90 -7.00
C TYR A 72 2.86 21.26 -5.87
N LEU A 73 1.67 20.71 -6.18
CA LEU A 73 0.85 19.99 -5.19
C LEU A 73 1.44 18.62 -4.88
N VAL A 74 1.92 17.90 -5.90
CA VAL A 74 2.60 16.61 -5.69
C VAL A 74 3.85 16.81 -4.83
N ARG A 75 4.69 17.80 -5.14
CA ARG A 75 5.88 18.13 -4.34
C ARG A 75 5.51 18.51 -2.90
N ARG A 76 4.46 19.31 -2.71
CA ARG A 76 3.97 19.67 -1.37
C ARG A 76 3.50 18.42 -0.60
N ALA A 77 2.76 17.53 -1.25
CA ALA A 77 2.32 16.28 -0.63
C ALA A 77 3.52 15.42 -0.20
N LEU A 78 4.52 15.26 -1.06
CA LEU A 78 5.75 14.52 -0.75
C LEU A 78 6.52 15.12 0.44
N GLN A 79 6.55 16.45 0.57
CA GLN A 79 7.18 17.13 1.72
C GLN A 79 6.41 16.95 3.03
N LEU A 80 5.08 16.85 2.97
CA LEU A 80 4.22 16.68 4.14
C LEU A 80 4.17 15.21 4.61
N ALA A 81 4.30 14.27 3.69
CA ALA A 81 4.27 12.85 3.98
C ALA A 81 5.46 12.46 4.90
N PRO A 82 5.21 11.78 6.04
CA PRO A 82 6.28 11.38 6.94
C PRO A 82 7.22 10.37 6.28
N SER A 83 8.52 10.65 6.30
CA SER A 83 9.56 9.70 5.85
C SER A 83 9.72 8.50 6.79
N ARG A 84 9.13 8.57 8.00
CA ARG A 84 9.23 7.56 9.05
C ARG A 84 7.98 7.49 9.91
N PHE A 85 7.48 6.29 10.18
CA PHE A 85 6.38 6.05 11.13
C PHE A 85 6.42 4.64 11.72
N VAL A 86 5.60 4.38 12.74
CA VAL A 86 5.55 3.10 13.45
C VAL A 86 4.24 2.37 13.11
N LEU A 87 4.38 1.08 12.81
CA LEU A 87 3.31 0.10 12.85
C LEU A 87 3.25 -0.48 14.24
N TRP A 88 2.10 -0.34 14.88
CA TRP A 88 1.91 -0.76 16.26
C TRP A 88 1.42 -2.19 16.30
N GLY A 89 2.15 -3.06 17.00
CA GLY A 89 1.64 -4.35 17.43
C GLY A 89 0.97 -4.24 18.80
N ARG A 90 0.43 -5.35 19.30
CA ARG A 90 -0.17 -5.45 20.64
C ARG A 90 0.86 -5.17 21.72
N ASP A 91 2.06 -5.71 21.55
CA ASP A 91 3.19 -5.51 22.44
C ASP A 91 4.30 -4.71 21.75
N LYS A 92 5.09 -3.97 22.55
CA LYS A 92 6.20 -3.15 22.05
C LYS A 92 7.21 -3.91 21.19
N LYS A 93 7.41 -5.21 21.43
CA LYS A 93 8.33 -6.07 20.67
C LYS A 93 7.89 -6.31 19.22
N TYR A 94 6.60 -6.12 18.92
CA TYR A 94 6.02 -6.26 17.59
C TYR A 94 5.81 -4.92 16.88
N ASN A 95 6.34 -3.82 17.43
CA ASN A 95 6.32 -2.54 16.76
C ASN A 95 7.36 -2.52 15.65
N THR A 96 6.92 -2.13 14.45
CA THR A 96 7.76 -2.12 13.24
C THR A 96 7.91 -0.69 12.75
N VAL A 97 9.15 -0.22 12.58
CA VAL A 97 9.44 1.15 12.11
C VAL A 97 9.54 1.13 10.59
N GLN A 98 8.64 1.82 9.92
CA GLN A 98 8.69 2.04 8.47
C GLN A 98 9.47 3.32 8.21
N GLU A 99 10.51 3.26 7.40
CA GLU A 99 11.44 4.38 7.17
C GLU A 99 12.01 4.35 5.75
N SER A 100 12.04 5.51 5.09
CA SER A 100 12.71 5.64 3.79
C SER A 100 14.21 5.37 3.92
N GLY A 101 14.72 4.42 3.13
CA GLY A 101 16.11 3.97 3.24
C GLY A 101 16.43 3.17 4.51
N GLY A 102 15.41 2.82 5.31
CA GLY A 102 15.57 2.00 6.51
C GLY A 102 15.72 0.50 6.22
N LYS A 103 15.61 -0.30 7.29
CA LYS A 103 15.66 -1.76 7.24
C LYS A 103 14.50 -2.33 6.42
N VAL A 104 14.76 -3.42 5.69
CA VAL A 104 13.71 -4.22 5.03
C VAL A 104 12.94 -5.03 6.06
N HIS A 105 11.61 -4.94 5.97
CA HIS A 105 10.67 -5.73 6.78
C HIS A 105 9.90 -6.71 5.91
N TRP A 106 9.58 -7.86 6.46
CA TRP A 106 8.89 -8.95 5.78
C TRP A 106 7.48 -9.16 6.33
N THR A 107 6.55 -9.48 5.44
CA THR A 107 5.17 -9.85 5.75
C THR A 107 4.75 -11.00 4.83
N CYS A 108 3.66 -11.68 5.16
CA CYS A 108 3.05 -12.66 4.27
C CYS A 108 2.39 -11.99 3.04
N PHE A 109 2.30 -12.74 1.94
CA PHE A 109 1.58 -12.32 0.73
C PHE A 109 0.07 -12.54 0.88
N GLY A 110 -0.75 -11.76 0.17
CA GLY A 110 -2.15 -11.56 0.53
C GLY A 110 -3.26 -11.77 -0.50
N THR A 111 -4.49 -11.72 0.03
CA THR A 111 -5.80 -11.79 -0.67
C THR A 111 -5.97 -12.97 -1.64
N GLY A 112 -5.33 -14.10 -1.37
CA GLY A 112 -5.59 -15.33 -2.11
C GLY A 112 -7.03 -15.82 -1.92
N VAL A 113 -7.76 -16.17 -2.98
CA VAL A 113 -9.12 -16.74 -2.89
C VAL A 113 -9.14 -18.27 -2.69
N LYS A 114 -7.96 -18.89 -2.67
CA LYS A 114 -7.78 -20.33 -2.52
C LYS A 114 -6.66 -20.64 -1.55
N MET A 115 -6.79 -21.77 -0.85
CA MET A 115 -5.75 -22.37 -0.04
C MET A 115 -5.24 -23.66 -0.68
N CYS A 116 -3.95 -23.92 -0.48
CA CYS A 116 -3.30 -25.16 -0.89
C CYS A 116 -3.08 -26.05 0.34
N ARG A 117 -3.83 -27.15 0.45
CA ARG A 117 -3.73 -28.09 1.58
C ARG A 117 -2.95 -29.33 1.16
N TYR A 118 -1.97 -29.73 1.97
CA TYR A 118 -1.26 -30.99 1.77
C TYR A 118 -2.00 -32.11 2.51
N LYS A 119 -2.53 -33.08 1.77
CA LYS A 119 -3.26 -34.22 2.32
C LYS A 119 -2.94 -35.48 1.50
N ASP A 120 -2.72 -36.60 2.20
CA ASP A 120 -2.49 -37.91 1.57
C ASP A 120 -1.37 -37.91 0.51
N GLY A 121 -0.28 -37.18 0.79
CA GLY A 121 0.88 -37.10 -0.10
C GLY A 121 0.73 -36.14 -1.27
N LYS A 122 -0.39 -35.41 -1.39
CA LYS A 122 -0.69 -34.52 -2.52
C LYS A 122 -1.18 -33.15 -2.05
N TYR A 123 -0.92 -32.14 -2.86
CA TYR A 123 -1.51 -30.82 -2.69
C TYR A 123 -2.90 -30.77 -3.34
N VAL A 124 -3.87 -30.24 -2.62
CA VAL A 124 -5.23 -30.00 -3.10
C VAL A 124 -5.57 -28.53 -2.90
N THR A 125 -5.99 -27.88 -3.98
CA THR A 125 -6.44 -26.49 -3.95
C THR A 125 -7.93 -26.42 -3.67
N VAL A 126 -8.30 -25.61 -2.69
CA VAL A 126 -9.66 -25.46 -2.15
C VAL A 126 -9.92 -23.99 -1.89
N ASP A 127 -11.18 -23.58 -1.79
CA ASP A 127 -11.49 -22.20 -1.42
C ASP A 127 -11.00 -21.92 0.00
N SER A 128 -10.48 -20.70 0.21
CA SER A 128 -10.03 -20.22 1.51
C SER A 128 -11.23 -19.83 2.38
N VAL A 129 -11.12 -20.00 3.69
CA VAL A 129 -12.17 -19.64 4.66
C VAL A 129 -11.62 -18.79 5.79
N GLU A 130 -12.48 -18.17 6.59
CA GLU A 130 -12.07 -17.35 7.75
C GLU A 130 -11.10 -18.09 8.68
N GLN A 131 -11.29 -19.40 8.89
CA GLN A 131 -10.38 -20.22 9.69
C GLN A 131 -8.95 -20.26 9.14
N ASP A 132 -8.76 -20.22 7.81
CA ASP A 132 -7.42 -20.19 7.22
C ASP A 132 -6.71 -18.87 7.57
N ILE A 133 -7.44 -17.74 7.65
CA ILE A 133 -6.89 -16.46 8.10
C ILE A 133 -6.39 -16.58 9.54
N ALA A 134 -7.21 -17.13 10.43
CA ALA A 134 -6.86 -17.32 11.84
C ALA A 134 -5.63 -18.22 12.02
N ASP A 135 -5.54 -19.31 11.26
CA ASP A 135 -4.43 -20.26 11.37
C ASP A 135 -3.12 -19.69 10.79
N ILE A 136 -3.19 -18.97 9.66
CA ILE A 136 -2.03 -18.29 9.09
C ILE A 136 -1.58 -17.13 9.99
N ALA A 137 -2.51 -16.42 10.65
CA ALA A 137 -2.17 -15.38 11.62
C ALA A 137 -1.32 -15.94 12.77
N LYS A 138 -1.69 -17.10 13.33
CA LYS A 138 -0.90 -17.78 14.38
C LYS A 138 0.48 -18.23 13.87
N LEU A 139 0.55 -18.76 12.66
CA LEU A 139 1.82 -19.15 12.04
C LEU A 139 2.74 -17.93 11.85
N CYS A 140 2.20 -16.84 11.33
CA CYS A 140 2.93 -15.59 11.14
C CYS A 140 3.33 -14.98 12.47
N ASP A 141 2.51 -15.08 13.51
CA ASP A 141 2.83 -14.61 14.87
C ASP A 141 4.07 -15.34 15.45
N TRP A 142 4.11 -16.67 15.29
CA TRP A 142 5.23 -17.52 15.69
C TRP A 142 6.52 -17.27 14.89
N ALA A 143 6.41 -16.98 13.60
CA ALA A 143 7.57 -16.81 12.72
C ALA A 143 8.38 -15.54 13.05
N GLU A 144 9.63 -15.71 13.49
CA GLU A 144 10.50 -14.60 13.90
C GLU A 144 10.89 -13.66 12.74
N ASN A 145 10.92 -14.18 11.51
CA ASN A 145 11.31 -13.44 10.31
C ASN A 145 10.15 -12.73 9.61
N ILE A 146 8.94 -12.72 10.20
CA ILE A 146 7.79 -11.97 9.70
C ILE A 146 7.57 -10.80 10.66
N ASP A 147 7.81 -9.57 10.24
CA ASP A 147 7.78 -8.39 11.11
C ASP A 147 6.34 -7.93 11.43
N TYR A 148 5.41 -8.10 10.49
CA TYR A 148 3.99 -7.79 10.65
C TYR A 148 3.13 -8.73 9.80
N TYR A 149 1.81 -8.72 10.01
CA TYR A 149 0.89 -9.66 9.38
C TYR A 149 -0.01 -8.96 8.36
N SER A 150 0.06 -9.37 7.09
CA SER A 150 -0.87 -8.93 6.06
C SER A 150 -2.02 -9.92 5.88
N LEU A 151 -3.20 -9.46 5.46
CA LEU A 151 -4.33 -10.36 5.14
C LEU A 151 -3.91 -11.39 4.07
N PRO A 152 -3.82 -12.70 4.37
CA PRO A 152 -3.17 -13.68 3.50
C PRO A 152 -4.12 -14.24 2.43
N VAL A 153 -5.38 -14.46 2.83
CA VAL A 153 -6.42 -15.05 1.99
C VAL A 153 -7.77 -14.41 2.31
N SER A 154 -8.68 -14.48 1.35
CA SER A 154 -10.06 -14.03 1.54
C SER A 154 -10.89 -15.05 2.32
N ALA A 155 -11.78 -14.59 3.18
CA ALA A 155 -12.73 -15.42 3.91
C ALA A 155 -13.92 -15.79 2.99
N ARG A 156 -13.71 -16.70 2.03
CA ARG A 156 -14.70 -16.99 0.97
C ARG A 156 -15.98 -17.62 1.49
N ASP A 157 -15.98 -18.17 2.71
CA ASP A 157 -17.18 -18.62 3.41
C ASP A 157 -18.13 -17.48 3.81
N TRP A 158 -17.68 -16.21 3.77
CA TRP A 158 -18.51 -15.00 3.89
C TRP A 158 -18.91 -14.38 2.55
N ALA A 159 -18.39 -14.90 1.43
CA ALA A 159 -18.74 -14.39 0.11
C ALA A 159 -20.26 -14.49 -0.13
N GLY A 160 -20.88 -13.37 -0.51
CA GLY A 160 -22.33 -13.28 -0.72
C GLY A 160 -23.19 -13.24 0.55
N LYS A 161 -22.59 -13.31 1.75
CA LYS A 161 -23.30 -13.15 3.04
C LYS A 161 -23.26 -11.72 3.58
N GLY A 162 -22.36 -10.89 3.06
CA GLY A 162 -22.11 -9.52 3.51
C GLY A 162 -21.00 -9.43 4.56
N ALA A 163 -20.41 -8.25 4.72
CA ALA A 163 -19.38 -7.93 5.72
C ALA A 163 -18.12 -8.81 5.73
N GLN A 164 -17.80 -9.47 4.60
CA GLN A 164 -16.61 -10.33 4.47
C GLN A 164 -15.32 -9.62 4.91
N ASP A 165 -15.12 -8.38 4.46
CA ASP A 165 -14.00 -7.51 4.80
C ASP A 165 -13.94 -7.14 6.30
N VAL A 166 -15.10 -7.06 6.96
CA VAL A 166 -15.18 -6.80 8.41
C VAL A 166 -14.72 -8.03 9.19
N HIS A 167 -15.09 -9.23 8.74
CA HIS A 167 -14.54 -10.50 9.26
C HIS A 167 -13.04 -10.60 9.02
N GLU A 168 -12.59 -10.24 7.81
CA GLU A 168 -11.18 -10.16 7.42
C GLU A 168 -10.39 -9.10 8.22
N THR A 169 -11.06 -8.15 8.88
CA THR A 169 -10.45 -7.25 9.86
C THR A 169 -10.42 -7.84 11.27
N PHE A 170 -11.55 -8.36 11.74
CA PHE A 170 -11.71 -8.86 13.10
C PHE A 170 -10.83 -10.07 13.40
N THR A 171 -10.77 -11.02 12.46
CA THR A 171 -10.08 -12.30 12.66
C THR A 171 -8.57 -12.13 12.84
N PRO A 172 -7.85 -11.33 12.03
CA PRO A 172 -6.45 -11.00 12.28
C PRO A 172 -6.20 -10.36 13.65
N LEU A 173 -6.99 -9.34 14.00
CA LEU A 173 -6.80 -8.58 15.24
C LEU A 173 -6.97 -9.41 16.51
N THR A 174 -7.68 -10.54 16.42
CA THR A 174 -7.87 -11.48 17.53
C THR A 174 -6.88 -12.64 17.52
N ASN A 175 -6.19 -12.92 16.40
CA ASN A 175 -5.34 -14.11 16.24
C ASN A 175 -3.83 -13.82 16.11
N THR A 176 -3.40 -12.57 16.03
CA THR A 176 -1.97 -12.20 16.13
C THR A 176 -1.76 -11.01 17.07
N ALA A 177 -0.58 -10.95 17.68
CA ALA A 177 -0.09 -9.79 18.44
C ALA A 177 0.73 -8.82 17.57
N LYS A 178 1.03 -9.17 16.32
CA LYS A 178 1.70 -8.31 15.34
C LYS A 178 0.74 -7.27 14.77
N HIS A 179 1.29 -6.21 14.19
CA HIS A 179 0.50 -5.22 13.46
C HIS A 179 -0.24 -5.89 12.29
N PHE A 180 -1.51 -5.54 12.09
CA PHE A 180 -2.31 -6.05 10.98
C PHE A 180 -2.28 -5.08 9.78
N HIS A 181 -1.84 -5.55 8.62
CA HIS A 181 -1.91 -4.84 7.35
C HIS A 181 -3.07 -5.38 6.53
N HIS A 182 -4.19 -4.66 6.54
CA HIS A 182 -5.36 -5.03 5.75
C HIS A 182 -5.06 -4.80 4.28
N ILE A 183 -5.42 -5.76 3.43
CA ILE A 183 -5.31 -5.66 1.97
C ILE A 183 -6.72 -5.63 1.38
N ASP A 184 -6.94 -4.75 0.41
CA ASP A 184 -8.22 -4.51 -0.29
C ASP A 184 -9.45 -4.28 0.63
N PRO A 185 -9.36 -3.35 1.60
CA PRO A 185 -10.52 -2.98 2.42
C PRO A 185 -11.62 -2.33 1.57
N VAL A 186 -12.85 -2.41 2.09
CA VAL A 186 -14.03 -1.78 1.49
C VAL A 186 -14.24 -0.41 2.11
N GLY A 187 -14.14 0.64 1.30
CA GLY A 187 -14.19 2.04 1.72
C GLY A 187 -15.46 2.40 2.50
N GLU A 188 -16.60 1.80 2.15
CA GLU A 188 -17.87 1.97 2.86
C GLU A 188 -17.80 1.45 4.31
N ASN A 189 -17.03 0.40 4.54
CA ASN A 189 -16.96 -0.33 5.81
C ASN A 189 -15.82 0.13 6.75
N VAL A 190 -15.00 1.11 6.34
CA VAL A 190 -13.85 1.59 7.13
C VAL A 190 -14.24 2.02 8.56
N GLU A 191 -15.42 2.59 8.75
CA GLU A 191 -15.92 2.97 10.08
C GLU A 191 -16.14 1.74 10.99
N TYR A 192 -16.52 0.59 10.44
CA TYR A 192 -16.63 -0.64 11.21
C TYR A 192 -15.26 -1.18 11.65
N TYR A 193 -14.24 -1.08 10.78
CA TYR A 193 -12.86 -1.45 11.16
C TYR A 193 -12.35 -0.54 12.27
N TRP A 194 -12.71 0.75 12.19
CA TRP A 194 -12.38 1.74 13.21
C TRP A 194 -13.08 1.45 14.53
N ASP A 195 -14.36 1.06 14.51
CA ASP A 195 -15.09 0.64 15.70
C ASP A 195 -14.46 -0.59 16.36
N ILE A 196 -14.01 -1.58 15.57
CA ILE A 196 -13.24 -2.73 16.07
C ILE A 196 -11.93 -2.27 16.74
N ALA A 197 -11.18 -1.35 16.09
CA ALA A 197 -9.95 -0.83 16.65
C ALA A 197 -10.16 0.01 17.92
N LYS A 198 -11.23 0.81 18.00
CA LYS A 198 -11.60 1.52 19.23
C LYS A 198 -11.96 0.54 20.35
N ALA A 199 -12.73 -0.50 20.04
CA ALA A 199 -13.09 -1.53 21.01
C ALA A 199 -11.85 -2.28 21.54
N TYR A 200 -10.87 -2.53 20.66
CA TYR A 200 -9.57 -3.10 21.04
C TYR A 200 -8.85 -2.26 22.11
N TYR A 201 -8.95 -0.93 22.04
CA TYR A 201 -8.42 0.00 23.04
C TYR A 201 -9.40 0.32 24.17
N GLY A 202 -10.40 -0.53 24.42
CA GLY A 202 -11.38 -0.34 25.50
C GLY A 202 -12.28 0.90 25.32
N GLY A 203 -12.46 1.36 24.07
CA GLY A 203 -13.20 2.58 23.74
C GLY A 203 -12.37 3.86 23.75
N ASN A 204 -11.06 3.78 24.02
CA ASN A 204 -10.17 4.94 24.02
C ASN A 204 -9.80 5.37 22.59
N GLU A 205 -10.57 6.31 22.03
CA GLU A 205 -10.37 6.81 20.67
C GLU A 205 -9.02 7.55 20.49
N GLU A 206 -8.58 8.30 21.50
CA GLU A 206 -7.31 9.03 21.42
C GLU A 206 -6.13 8.07 21.30
N GLU A 207 -6.15 6.98 22.09
CA GLU A 207 -5.11 5.95 22.00
C GLU A 207 -5.17 5.19 20.68
N ALA A 208 -6.37 4.84 20.20
CA ALA A 208 -6.56 4.19 18.90
C ALA A 208 -5.99 5.04 17.75
N ARG A 209 -6.16 6.36 17.78
CA ARG A 209 -5.62 7.29 16.77
C ARG A 209 -4.11 7.43 16.86
N LYS A 210 -3.56 7.46 18.09
CA LYS A 210 -2.11 7.57 18.31
C LYS A 210 -1.38 6.28 17.91
N LYS A 211 -1.99 5.13 18.17
CA LYS A 211 -1.42 3.78 17.95
C LYS A 211 -2.38 2.90 17.15
N PRO A 212 -2.64 3.21 15.86
CA PRO A 212 -3.50 2.35 15.05
C PRO A 212 -2.90 0.94 14.98
N ILE A 213 -3.67 -0.05 15.44
CA ILE A 213 -3.26 -1.47 15.51
C ILE A 213 -3.29 -2.16 14.14
N PHE A 214 -3.84 -1.47 13.15
CA PHE A 214 -3.86 -1.90 11.76
C PHE A 214 -3.54 -0.76 10.79
N SER A 215 -3.26 -1.12 9.56
CA SER A 215 -3.09 -0.23 8.40
C SER A 215 -3.87 -0.78 7.21
N MET A 216 -4.05 0.05 6.18
CA MET A 216 -4.85 -0.29 5.01
C MET A 216 -4.03 -0.17 3.73
N LEU A 217 -4.08 -1.19 2.88
CA LEU A 217 -3.51 -1.20 1.54
C LEU A 217 -4.64 -1.18 0.53
N LEU A 218 -4.57 -0.23 -0.40
CA LEU A 218 -5.48 -0.17 -1.53
C LEU A 218 -4.73 -0.04 -2.84
N CYS A 219 -5.42 -0.41 -3.92
CA CYS A 219 -4.91 -0.26 -5.27
C CYS A 219 -5.72 0.76 -6.08
N PRO A 220 -5.08 1.76 -6.71
CA PRO A 220 -5.65 2.44 -7.86
C PRO A 220 -5.99 1.43 -8.97
N THR A 221 -6.97 1.76 -9.80
CA THR A 221 -7.32 0.96 -10.97
C THR A 221 -6.46 1.43 -12.15
N SER A 222 -5.60 0.55 -12.67
CA SER A 222 -4.79 0.90 -13.84
C SER A 222 -5.56 0.69 -15.15
N PRO A 223 -5.38 1.57 -16.16
CA PRO A 223 -4.52 2.75 -16.13
C PRO A 223 -5.22 3.99 -15.53
N LEU A 224 -4.54 4.69 -14.64
CA LEU A 224 -4.82 6.07 -14.26
C LEU A 224 -6.24 6.33 -13.71
N GLU A 225 -6.72 5.50 -12.78
CA GLU A 225 -7.96 5.75 -12.05
C GLU A 225 -7.79 5.59 -10.52
N LEU A 226 -8.22 6.61 -9.77
CA LEU A 226 -8.58 6.48 -8.36
C LEU A 226 -10.08 6.15 -8.26
N SER A 227 -10.38 4.87 -8.08
CA SER A 227 -11.75 4.37 -7.95
C SER A 227 -12.43 4.93 -6.70
N VAL A 228 -13.76 4.77 -6.60
CA VAL A 228 -14.52 5.18 -5.42
C VAL A 228 -13.97 4.51 -4.15
N ASN A 229 -13.71 3.20 -4.22
CA ASN A 229 -13.16 2.45 -3.10
C ASN A 229 -11.78 2.99 -2.68
N ALA A 230 -10.89 3.20 -3.66
CA ALA A 230 -9.55 3.73 -3.42
C ALA A 230 -9.60 5.09 -2.71
N CYS A 231 -10.41 6.01 -3.24
CA CYS A 231 -10.57 7.34 -2.66
C CYS A 231 -11.11 7.29 -1.22
N GLN A 232 -12.14 6.50 -0.98
CA GLN A 232 -12.78 6.39 0.34
C GLN A 232 -11.82 5.82 1.40
N VAL A 233 -11.05 4.78 1.07
CA VAL A 233 -10.05 4.21 1.99
C VAL A 233 -8.92 5.22 2.27
N ILE A 234 -8.42 5.95 1.27
CA ILE A 234 -7.43 7.03 1.49
C ILE A 234 -7.99 8.12 2.41
N ILE A 235 -9.16 8.67 2.09
CA ILE A 235 -9.74 9.82 2.78
C ILE A 235 -10.06 9.45 4.23
N LYS A 236 -10.74 8.33 4.45
CA LYS A 236 -11.10 7.87 5.79
C LYS A 236 -9.87 7.44 6.59
N GLY A 237 -8.93 6.72 5.98
CA GLY A 237 -7.67 6.35 6.62
C GLY A 237 -6.90 7.57 7.12
N ALA A 238 -6.75 8.59 6.27
CA ALA A 238 -6.13 9.87 6.63
C ALA A 238 -6.82 10.55 7.82
N ARG A 239 -8.16 10.68 7.79
CA ARG A 239 -8.96 11.30 8.86
C ARG A 239 -8.92 10.54 10.18
N LEU A 240 -8.78 9.21 10.12
CA LEU A 240 -8.72 8.33 11.29
C LEU A 240 -7.30 8.16 11.83
N GLY A 241 -6.28 8.62 11.10
CA GLY A 241 -4.87 8.46 11.49
C GLY A 241 -4.32 7.05 11.22
N ILE A 242 -5.02 6.25 10.43
CA ILE A 242 -4.64 4.90 10.01
C ILE A 242 -3.63 5.02 8.86
N PRO A 243 -2.46 4.37 8.92
CA PRO A 243 -1.50 4.38 7.81
C PRO A 243 -2.10 3.77 6.53
N VAL A 244 -1.85 4.39 5.39
CA VAL A 244 -2.39 3.98 4.08
C VAL A 244 -1.26 3.61 3.12
N ASN A 245 -1.27 2.40 2.60
CA ASN A 245 -0.38 1.97 1.52
C ASN A 245 -1.08 2.17 0.18
N VAL A 246 -0.60 3.14 -0.60
CA VAL A 246 -1.10 3.37 -1.96
C VAL A 246 -0.24 2.54 -2.91
N LEU A 247 -0.82 1.46 -3.43
CA LEU A 247 -0.09 0.46 -4.19
C LEU A 247 -0.63 0.33 -5.61
N SER A 248 0.18 0.63 -6.63
CA SER A 248 -0.23 0.36 -8.02
C SER A 248 0.07 -1.08 -8.43
N MET A 249 -0.83 -1.67 -9.22
CA MET A 249 -0.73 -3.01 -9.83
C MET A 249 -0.83 -2.96 -11.35
N ALA A 250 -0.25 -1.93 -11.97
CA ALA A 250 -0.16 -1.85 -13.43
C ALA A 250 0.48 -3.12 -14.04
N MET A 251 -0.06 -3.58 -15.17
CA MET A 251 0.47 -4.72 -15.92
C MET A 251 1.06 -4.22 -17.23
N SER A 252 2.38 -4.36 -17.40
CA SER A 252 3.05 -4.04 -18.66
C SER A 252 2.44 -4.84 -19.80
N GLY A 253 1.95 -4.15 -20.83
CA GLY A 253 1.27 -4.77 -21.99
C GLY A 253 -0.17 -5.20 -21.73
N GLY A 254 -0.71 -4.96 -20.53
CA GLY A 254 -2.11 -5.19 -20.16
C GLY A 254 -2.83 -3.90 -19.82
N SER A 255 -2.60 -3.39 -18.61
CA SER A 255 -3.21 -2.15 -18.07
C SER A 255 -2.24 -0.96 -18.04
N ALA A 256 -1.08 -1.10 -18.68
CA ALA A 256 -0.07 -0.06 -18.84
C ALA A 256 0.74 -0.31 -20.13
N PRO A 257 1.58 0.65 -20.59
CA PRO A 257 2.42 0.46 -21.76
C PRO A 257 3.29 -0.80 -21.65
N VAL A 258 3.61 -1.42 -22.79
CA VAL A 258 4.44 -2.64 -22.87
C VAL A 258 5.91 -2.41 -22.47
N TYR A 259 6.38 -1.17 -22.52
CA TYR A 259 7.72 -0.80 -22.09
C TYR A 259 7.75 -0.55 -20.59
N LEU A 260 8.66 -1.20 -19.87
CA LEU A 260 8.77 -1.11 -18.40
C LEU A 260 8.92 0.34 -17.89
N ALA A 261 9.66 1.19 -18.60
CA ALA A 261 9.78 2.60 -18.24
C ALA A 261 8.44 3.34 -18.32
N GLY A 262 7.64 3.06 -19.36
CA GLY A 262 6.28 3.60 -19.48
C GLY A 262 5.35 3.03 -18.41
N THR A 263 5.47 1.74 -18.09
CA THR A 263 4.77 1.12 -16.96
C THR A 263 5.10 1.81 -15.64
N LEU A 264 6.38 2.13 -15.39
CA LEU A 264 6.83 2.85 -14.19
C LEU A 264 6.24 4.27 -14.12
N VAL A 265 6.12 4.97 -15.25
CA VAL A 265 5.47 6.29 -15.29
C VAL A 265 3.98 6.18 -14.92
N THR A 266 3.24 5.23 -15.50
CA THR A 266 1.83 4.98 -15.14
C THR A 266 1.68 4.62 -13.66
N HIS A 267 2.49 3.67 -13.18
CA HIS A 267 2.55 3.27 -11.79
C HIS A 267 2.80 4.47 -10.85
N ASN A 268 3.80 5.30 -11.18
CA ASN A 268 4.18 6.44 -10.36
C ASN A 268 3.09 7.51 -10.36
N ALA A 269 2.39 7.73 -11.47
CA ALA A 269 1.26 8.66 -11.53
C ALA A 269 0.12 8.21 -10.60
N GLU A 270 -0.22 6.92 -10.63
CA GLU A 270 -1.25 6.33 -9.77
C GLU A 270 -0.88 6.45 -8.29
N VAL A 271 0.34 6.06 -7.90
CA VAL A 271 0.77 6.14 -6.49
C VAL A 271 0.85 7.58 -6.01
N LEU A 272 1.47 8.49 -6.78
CA LEU A 272 1.61 9.89 -6.38
C LEU A 272 0.26 10.62 -6.33
N SER A 273 -0.71 10.27 -7.18
CA SER A 273 -2.06 10.83 -7.08
C SER A 273 -2.77 10.43 -5.79
N GLY A 274 -2.69 9.16 -5.37
CA GLY A 274 -3.28 8.68 -4.12
C GLY A 274 -2.58 9.24 -2.88
N ILE A 275 -1.25 9.34 -2.91
CA ILE A 275 -0.49 10.02 -1.85
C ILE A 275 -0.86 11.50 -1.77
N THR A 276 -1.01 12.17 -2.92
CA THR A 276 -1.45 13.57 -2.95
C THR A 276 -2.83 13.71 -2.32
N LEU A 277 -3.80 12.84 -2.67
CA LEU A 277 -5.12 12.84 -2.04
C LEU A 277 -5.03 12.66 -0.52
N ALA A 278 -4.19 11.75 -0.02
CA ALA A 278 -4.01 11.53 1.41
C ALA A 278 -3.51 12.81 2.12
N GLN A 279 -2.51 13.48 1.55
CA GLN A 279 -1.92 14.70 2.14
C GLN A 279 -2.81 15.93 2.00
N LEU A 280 -3.61 16.03 0.94
CA LEU A 280 -4.63 17.07 0.81
C LEU A 280 -5.80 16.86 1.79
N THR A 281 -6.08 15.61 2.15
CA THR A 281 -7.12 15.28 3.14
C THR A 281 -6.66 15.62 4.55
N VAL A 282 -5.51 15.07 4.98
CA VAL A 282 -4.87 15.38 6.26
C VAL A 282 -3.36 15.45 6.05
N PRO A 283 -2.75 16.66 6.12
CA PRO A 283 -1.29 16.82 6.07
C PRO A 283 -0.59 15.98 7.15
N GLY A 284 0.46 15.26 6.76
CA GLY A 284 1.19 14.36 7.66
C GLY A 284 0.60 12.95 7.74
N THR A 285 -0.38 12.60 6.89
CA THR A 285 -0.88 11.22 6.79
C THR A 285 0.28 10.26 6.52
N LYS A 286 0.35 9.17 7.28
CA LYS A 286 1.38 8.14 7.13
C LYS A 286 1.06 7.31 5.89
N VAL A 287 1.96 7.31 4.91
CA VAL A 287 1.74 6.61 3.65
C VAL A 287 2.95 5.78 3.23
N TRP A 288 2.69 4.69 2.54
CA TRP A 288 3.71 3.99 1.75
C TRP A 288 3.58 4.33 0.27
N TYR A 289 4.72 4.30 -0.41
CA TYR A 289 4.81 4.19 -1.85
C TYR A 289 4.83 2.69 -2.21
N GLY A 290 3.72 2.16 -2.71
CA GLY A 290 3.52 0.71 -2.88
C GLY A 290 3.56 0.23 -4.33
N SER A 291 4.04 -0.99 -4.57
CA SER A 291 3.94 -1.68 -5.87
C SER A 291 3.67 -3.18 -5.76
N SER A 292 2.79 -3.66 -6.63
CA SER A 292 2.78 -5.05 -7.10
C SER A 292 2.63 -5.10 -8.63
N THR A 293 3.10 -4.04 -9.30
CA THR A 293 3.15 -3.92 -10.76
C THR A 293 4.00 -5.04 -11.36
N THR A 294 3.50 -5.66 -12.43
CA THR A 294 4.13 -6.79 -13.11
C THR A 294 3.97 -6.68 -14.63
N THR A 295 4.37 -7.71 -15.38
CA THR A 295 4.07 -7.88 -16.81
C THR A 295 2.79 -8.69 -17.02
N PHE A 296 2.13 -8.54 -18.17
CA PHE A 296 1.02 -9.40 -18.58
C PHE A 296 1.54 -10.60 -19.39
N ASP A 297 1.26 -11.83 -18.93
CA ASP A 297 1.58 -13.03 -19.70
C ASP A 297 0.55 -13.20 -20.83
N LEU A 298 0.90 -12.78 -22.04
CA LEU A 298 0.04 -12.89 -23.24
C LEU A 298 -0.33 -14.33 -23.60
N LYS A 299 0.49 -15.32 -23.22
CA LYS A 299 0.23 -16.73 -23.55
C LYS A 299 -0.80 -17.34 -22.60
N LYS A 300 -0.74 -16.98 -21.31
CA LYS A 300 -1.62 -17.55 -20.27
C LYS A 300 -2.77 -16.64 -19.86
N GLY A 301 -2.74 -15.36 -20.23
CA GLY A 301 -3.69 -14.36 -19.79
C GLY A 301 -3.61 -14.10 -18.28
N THR A 302 -2.41 -14.11 -17.71
CA THR A 302 -2.19 -14.02 -16.24
C THR A 302 -1.28 -12.85 -15.87
N ALA A 303 -1.29 -12.46 -14.59
CA ALA A 303 -0.37 -11.50 -13.98
C ALA A 303 0.73 -12.25 -13.19
N PRO A 304 1.83 -12.70 -13.83
CA PRO A 304 2.88 -13.47 -13.17
C PRO A 304 3.61 -12.65 -12.11
N VAL A 305 3.36 -12.95 -10.83
CA VAL A 305 4.05 -12.30 -9.70
C VAL A 305 5.51 -12.76 -9.52
N GLY A 306 5.90 -13.86 -10.17
CA GLY A 306 7.29 -14.36 -10.18
C GLY A 306 8.06 -13.99 -11.45
N SER A 307 7.63 -12.99 -12.20
CA SER A 307 8.29 -12.58 -13.45
C SER A 307 9.57 -11.78 -13.19
N PRO A 308 10.58 -11.85 -14.08
CA PRO A 308 11.77 -11.00 -13.96
C PRO A 308 11.42 -9.51 -14.07
N GLU A 309 10.38 -9.16 -14.84
CA GLU A 309 9.86 -7.80 -14.94
C GLU A 309 9.38 -7.26 -13.59
N LEU A 310 8.64 -8.05 -12.80
CA LEU A 310 8.25 -7.66 -11.45
C LEU A 310 9.47 -7.42 -10.56
N GLY A 311 10.51 -8.26 -10.65
CA GLY A 311 11.74 -8.06 -9.88
C GLY A 311 12.42 -6.73 -10.20
N LEU A 312 12.54 -6.40 -11.49
CA LEU A 312 13.09 -5.11 -11.96
C LEU A 312 12.22 -3.93 -11.54
N ILE A 313 10.90 -4.05 -11.68
CA ILE A 313 9.94 -3.00 -11.27
C ILE A 313 9.99 -2.78 -9.76
N SER A 314 10.02 -3.85 -8.95
CA SER A 314 10.09 -3.77 -7.49
C SER A 314 11.37 -3.07 -7.03
N ALA A 315 12.52 -3.44 -7.61
CA ALA A 315 13.78 -2.75 -7.35
C ALA A 315 13.76 -1.28 -7.81
N SER A 316 13.07 -0.98 -8.91
CA SER A 316 12.90 0.39 -9.42
C SER A 316 12.03 1.25 -8.49
N VAL A 317 10.92 0.68 -8.02
CA VAL A 317 10.00 1.32 -7.07
C VAL A 317 10.69 1.63 -5.76
N ALA A 318 11.50 0.72 -5.23
CA ALA A 318 12.28 0.99 -4.03
C ALA A 318 13.20 2.22 -4.21
N LYS A 319 13.78 2.41 -5.40
CA LYS A 319 14.61 3.60 -5.71
C LYS A 319 13.78 4.87 -5.88
N LEU A 320 12.61 4.80 -6.50
CA LEU A 320 11.69 5.94 -6.60
C LEU A 320 11.16 6.38 -5.22
N ALA A 321 10.77 5.42 -4.37
CA ALA A 321 10.36 5.72 -3.00
C ALA A 321 11.48 6.39 -2.19
N GLN A 322 12.72 5.92 -2.33
CA GLN A 322 13.91 6.58 -1.73
C GLN A 322 14.12 7.99 -2.30
N PHE A 323 13.97 8.18 -3.61
CA PHE A 323 14.05 9.49 -4.26
C PHE A 323 12.99 10.47 -3.74
N TYR A 324 11.79 9.98 -3.41
CA TYR A 324 10.72 10.77 -2.82
C TYR A 324 10.78 10.89 -1.29
N GLY A 325 11.72 10.21 -0.63
CA GLY A 325 11.85 10.21 0.83
C GLY A 325 10.73 9.45 1.56
N LEU A 326 10.10 8.47 0.90
CA LEU A 326 8.99 7.69 1.44
C LEU A 326 9.40 6.25 1.79
N PRO A 327 8.75 5.63 2.79
CA PRO A 327 8.78 4.18 2.96
C PRO A 327 8.20 3.46 1.74
N ALA A 328 8.84 2.38 1.32
CA ALA A 328 8.42 1.58 0.17
C ALA A 328 7.72 0.29 0.61
N PHE A 329 6.75 -0.17 -0.18
CA PHE A 329 6.21 -1.52 -0.10
C PHE A 329 6.28 -2.14 -1.49
N VAL A 330 6.93 -3.29 -1.65
CA VAL A 330 7.08 -3.95 -2.96
C VAL A 330 6.74 -5.42 -2.85
N ALA A 331 6.34 -6.02 -3.95
CA ALA A 331 6.10 -7.45 -4.03
C ALA A 331 7.37 -8.25 -3.65
N GLY A 332 7.16 -9.33 -2.91
CA GLY A 332 8.16 -10.36 -2.64
C GLY A 332 7.89 -11.61 -3.47
N THR A 333 8.94 -12.41 -3.67
CA THR A 333 8.86 -13.74 -4.29
C THR A 333 8.95 -14.84 -3.26
#